data_AF-A0A2V9KWJ0-F1
#
_entry.id   AF-A0A2V9KWJ0-F1
#
_cell.length_a   1.000
_cell.length_b   1.000
_cell.length_c   1.000
_cell.angle_alpha   90.00
_cell.angle_beta   90.00
_cell.angle_gamma   90.00
#
_symmetry.space_group_name_H-M   'P 1'
#
loop_
_entity.id
_entity.type
_entity.pdbx_description
1 polymer ?
#
loop_
_entity_poly.entity_id
_entity_poly.type
_entity_poly.pdbx_seq_one_letter_code
_entity_poly.pdbx_strand_id
1 'polypeptide(L)'
;MSMSSPPPQEQGKAQQDQQAKAQTQEGAASPEASKEAGKEKPSAPEHVSRTYDVRNGTDVYHRTEESDRKKTADGEVETERVRMSSWNGDNRVLMERETHTKTLPDGTVEKEYVLKNPDGANHLVPIEIIRERITKSGDKTSIERETLKPDAGGEGQWTPVRKEHVDEAGSGAATRSVKEVRQPGATGDWSVVDREVTSTKSSPEGKESHSVRQLPDAYGRLADYEVKDERTSKSAGGDTHEVTLSRRDFVETDHPKFYLVQRTVTHDSAADGKQVVNSTTESDVVSGGASRNLRSDHPQVVEEKAEVDTKGQGAETKTVNVKERHAGDPTGVRPSYQVIQETDQDGHVRQVFIPSNP
;
A
#
# COMPACT_ATOMS: atom_id res chain seq x y z
N MET A 1 -50.55 47.66 -19.17
CA MET A 1 -51.69 46.94 -19.76
C MET A 1 -51.81 45.61 -19.03
N SER A 2 -53.02 45.30 -18.59
CA SER A 2 -53.65 44.06 -18.11
C SER A 2 -52.85 42.75 -18.14
N MET A 3 -53.05 41.74 -17.30
CA MET A 3 -53.78 41.48 -16.04
C MET A 3 -53.40 40.01 -15.68
N SER A 4 -53.70 39.60 -14.44
CA SER A 4 -54.04 38.23 -14.01
C SER A 4 -52.94 37.30 -13.46
N SER A 5 -52.95 37.20 -12.13
CA SER A 5 -52.66 36.01 -11.28
C SER A 5 -53.86 35.02 -11.30
N PRO A 6 -53.88 33.84 -10.61
CA PRO A 6 -52.87 32.79 -10.32
C PRO A 6 -53.46 31.33 -10.52
N PRO A 7 -53.18 30.26 -9.72
CA PRO A 7 -52.85 28.86 -10.14
C PRO A 7 -54.05 27.87 -9.90
N PRO A 8 -54.00 26.50 -9.92
CA PRO A 8 -53.27 25.62 -8.95
C PRO A 8 -52.91 24.16 -9.40
N GLN A 9 -52.16 23.48 -8.51
CA GLN A 9 -52.22 22.05 -8.07
C GLN A 9 -52.50 20.89 -9.06
N GLU A 10 -51.67 19.84 -8.99
CA GLU A 10 -52.17 18.50 -8.63
C GLU A 10 -51.11 17.63 -7.94
N GLN A 11 -51.48 17.06 -6.79
CA GLN A 11 -50.77 16.03 -6.05
C GLN A 11 -51.24 14.66 -6.55
N GLY A 12 -50.30 13.71 -6.72
CA GLY A 12 -50.59 12.28 -6.84
C GLY A 12 -49.67 11.47 -5.93
N LYS A 13 -50.24 10.93 -4.85
CA LYS A 13 -49.64 9.97 -3.90
C LYS A 13 -49.77 8.53 -4.43
N ALA A 14 -48.87 7.65 -3.95
CA ALA A 14 -49.04 6.23 -3.54
C ALA A 14 -47.81 5.41 -3.97
N GLN A 15 -46.97 4.94 -3.01
CA GLN A 15 -47.00 3.60 -2.39
C GLN A 15 -46.73 2.45 -3.39
N GLN A 16 -46.02 1.36 -3.12
CA GLN A 16 -45.19 0.81 -2.05
C GLN A 16 -44.97 -0.64 -2.52
N ASP A 17 -43.74 -1.19 -2.48
CA ASP A 17 -43.37 -2.62 -2.32
C ASP A 17 -41.97 -2.84 -2.90
N GLN A 18 -40.94 -3.05 -2.07
CA GLN A 18 -40.55 -4.26 -1.33
C GLN A 18 -39.74 -5.27 -2.17
N GLN A 19 -38.48 -5.47 -1.70
CA GLN A 19 -37.66 -6.70 -1.73
C GLN A 19 -37.13 -7.18 -3.10
N ALA A 20 -35.92 -7.70 -3.28
CA ALA A 20 -34.76 -7.96 -2.44
C ALA A 20 -33.56 -8.35 -3.35
N LYS A 21 -32.33 -8.16 -2.86
CA LYS A 21 -31.07 -8.94 -3.09
C LYS A 21 -30.68 -9.27 -4.55
N ALA A 22 -29.48 -8.97 -5.03
CA ALA A 22 -28.24 -9.54 -4.51
C ALA A 22 -26.99 -8.73 -4.90
N GLN A 23 -26.02 -8.79 -4.01
CA GLN A 23 -24.63 -8.32 -4.12
C GLN A 23 -23.84 -9.19 -5.11
N THR A 24 -22.87 -8.57 -5.80
CA THR A 24 -21.52 -9.15 -5.94
C THR A 24 -20.49 -8.05 -5.68
N GLN A 25 -19.62 -8.31 -4.72
CA GLN A 25 -18.51 -7.49 -4.25
C GLN A 25 -17.20 -7.96 -4.90
N GLU A 26 -16.34 -7.02 -5.25
CA GLU A 26 -14.87 -7.05 -5.27
C GLU A 26 -14.45 -5.58 -5.52
N GLY A 27 -13.51 -4.92 -4.86
CA GLY A 27 -12.70 -5.14 -3.68
C GLY A 27 -11.97 -3.82 -3.43
N ALA A 28 -12.04 -3.26 -2.22
CA ALA A 28 -11.23 -2.12 -1.83
C ALA A 28 -11.01 -2.17 -0.32
N ALA A 29 -9.79 -2.51 0.08
CA ALA A 29 -9.35 -2.48 1.47
C ALA A 29 -9.23 -1.01 1.92
N SER A 30 -10.14 -0.61 2.80
CA SER A 30 -10.00 0.55 3.68
C SER A 30 -10.32 0.10 5.12
N PRO A 31 -9.58 0.58 6.14
CA PRO A 31 -9.72 0.08 7.50
C PRO A 31 -11.01 0.63 8.13
N GLU A 32 -11.99 -0.26 8.27
CA GLU A 32 -13.23 0.00 8.97
C GLU A 32 -12.96 0.12 10.48
N ALA A 33 -13.18 1.32 11.02
CA ALA A 33 -13.32 1.54 12.45
C ALA A 33 -14.63 0.89 12.91
N SER A 34 -14.53 -0.31 13.49
CA SER A 34 -15.68 -1.05 14.01
C SER A 34 -16.28 -0.38 15.26
N LYS A 35 -17.49 0.17 15.12
CA LYS A 35 -18.46 0.21 16.21
C LYS A 35 -19.10 -1.18 16.31
N GLU A 36 -18.59 -2.03 17.19
CA GLU A 36 -19.31 -3.24 17.63
C GLU A 36 -19.28 -3.32 19.15
N ALA A 37 -20.42 -3.01 19.76
CA ALA A 37 -20.75 -3.45 21.10
C ALA A 37 -21.14 -4.93 21.03
N GLY A 38 -20.37 -5.79 21.72
CA GLY A 38 -20.85 -7.06 22.25
C GLY A 38 -21.10 -8.21 21.26
N LYS A 39 -20.09 -8.62 20.49
CA LYS A 39 -19.91 -10.04 20.10
C LYS A 39 -18.42 -10.36 20.15
N GLU A 40 -18.04 -11.33 20.99
CA GLU A 40 -16.68 -11.87 20.99
C GLU A 40 -16.37 -12.42 19.59
N LYS A 41 -15.45 -11.74 18.91
CA LYS A 41 -14.81 -12.26 17.70
C LYS A 41 -14.19 -13.62 18.07
N PRO A 42 -14.40 -14.71 17.30
CA PRO A 42 -13.78 -15.99 17.62
C PRO A 42 -12.27 -15.77 17.71
N SER A 43 -11.70 -16.14 18.87
CA SER A 43 -10.25 -16.12 19.06
C SER A 43 -9.63 -16.94 17.92
N ALA A 44 -8.56 -16.42 17.31
CA ALA A 44 -7.77 -17.22 16.39
C ALA A 44 -7.36 -18.53 17.09
N PRO A 45 -7.27 -19.65 16.35
CA PRO A 45 -6.85 -20.93 16.92
C PRO A 45 -5.50 -20.79 17.64
N GLU A 46 -5.36 -21.47 18.77
CA GLU A 46 -4.16 -21.41 19.63
C GLU A 46 -2.91 -21.97 18.93
N HIS A 47 -3.08 -22.86 17.95
CA HIS A 47 -1.99 -23.38 17.12
C HIS A 47 -2.44 -23.50 15.66
N VAL A 48 -1.59 -23.06 14.74
CA VAL A 48 -1.75 -23.25 13.29
C VAL A 48 -0.43 -23.75 12.73
N SER A 49 -0.48 -24.80 11.91
CA SER A 49 0.68 -25.29 11.17
C SER A 49 0.31 -25.53 9.72
N ARG A 50 1.18 -25.13 8.79
CA ARG A 50 1.04 -25.35 7.36
C ARG A 50 2.37 -25.79 6.78
N THR A 51 2.36 -26.87 5.99
CA THR A 51 3.53 -27.40 5.30
C THR A 51 3.35 -27.26 3.80
N TYR A 52 4.40 -26.79 3.14
CA TYR A 52 4.45 -26.55 1.71
C TYR A 52 5.69 -27.23 1.12
N ASP A 53 5.55 -27.75 -0.10
CA ASP A 53 6.67 -28.25 -0.88
C ASP A 53 7.35 -27.08 -1.62
N VAL A 54 8.64 -26.90 -1.38
CA VAL A 54 9.48 -25.87 -2.00
C VAL A 54 10.46 -26.56 -2.94
N ARG A 55 10.35 -26.27 -4.24
CA ARG A 55 11.22 -26.86 -5.26
C ARG A 55 12.36 -25.91 -5.61
N ASN A 56 13.59 -26.40 -5.57
CA ASN A 56 14.78 -25.68 -6.03
C ASN A 56 15.56 -26.58 -7.00
N GLY A 57 15.44 -26.32 -8.30
CA GLY A 57 15.97 -27.22 -9.33
C GLY A 57 15.27 -28.59 -9.30
N THR A 58 16.04 -29.66 -9.16
CA THR A 58 15.53 -31.04 -9.02
C THR A 58 15.10 -31.39 -7.60
N ASP A 59 15.53 -30.61 -6.61
CA ASP A 59 15.33 -30.92 -5.20
C ASP A 59 13.98 -30.36 -4.71
N VAL A 60 13.33 -31.12 -3.83
CA VAL A 60 12.09 -30.72 -3.14
C VAL A 60 12.38 -30.72 -1.64
N TYR A 61 12.12 -29.58 -1.00
CA TYR A 61 12.23 -29.40 0.45
C TYR A 61 10.85 -29.15 1.04
N HIS A 62 10.65 -29.55 2.28
CA HIS A 62 9.41 -29.24 3.00
C HIS A 62 9.64 -28.02 3.88
N ARG A 63 8.84 -26.97 3.66
CA ARG A 63 8.80 -25.78 4.52
C ARG A 63 7.56 -25.85 5.39
N THR A 64 7.73 -25.83 6.70
CA THR A 64 6.63 -25.77 7.66
C THR A 64 6.62 -24.40 8.33
N GLU A 65 5.47 -23.75 8.30
CA GLU A 65 5.18 -22.50 9.01
C GLU A 65 4.24 -22.82 10.17
N GLU A 66 4.66 -22.49 11.39
CA GLU A 66 3.91 -22.74 12.63
C GLU A 66 3.61 -21.38 13.28
N SER A 67 2.42 -21.20 13.84
CA SER A 67 2.07 -20.11 14.74
C SER A 67 1.42 -20.68 15.99
N ASP A 68 1.97 -20.33 17.15
CA ASP A 68 1.46 -20.66 18.49
C ASP A 68 1.02 -19.38 19.18
N ARG A 69 -0.20 -19.32 19.69
CA ARG A 69 -0.75 -18.18 20.43
C ARG A 69 -1.13 -18.59 21.83
N LYS A 70 -0.62 -17.86 22.83
CA LYS A 70 -0.85 -18.13 24.24
C LYS A 70 -1.16 -16.86 25.00
N LYS A 71 -2.28 -16.86 25.74
CA LYS A 71 -2.56 -15.83 26.75
C LYS A 71 -1.71 -16.06 27.99
N THR A 72 -1.15 -14.99 28.54
CA THR A 72 -0.32 -14.95 29.74
C THR A 72 -0.90 -13.96 30.75
N ALA A 73 -0.36 -13.92 31.97
CA ALA A 73 -0.81 -12.95 32.97
C ALA A 73 -0.55 -11.49 32.54
N ASP A 74 0.53 -11.26 31.78
CA ASP A 74 1.00 -9.93 31.38
C ASP A 74 0.49 -9.50 30.00
N GLY A 75 -0.30 -10.35 29.31
CA GLY A 75 -0.80 -10.09 27.97
C GLY A 75 -0.83 -11.36 27.13
N GLU A 76 -0.39 -11.28 25.89
CA GLU A 76 -0.45 -12.37 24.93
C GLU A 76 0.92 -12.57 24.28
N VAL A 77 1.28 -13.83 24.03
CA VAL A 77 2.49 -14.20 23.31
C VAL A 77 2.09 -14.99 22.08
N GLU A 78 2.56 -14.55 20.92
CA GLU A 78 2.48 -15.29 19.66
C GLU A 78 3.89 -15.71 19.25
N THR A 79 4.09 -16.96 18.87
CA THR A 79 5.37 -17.47 18.38
C THR A 79 5.18 -18.06 17.00
N GLU A 80 5.83 -17.47 16.01
CA GLU A 80 5.85 -17.98 14.66
C GLU A 80 7.20 -18.65 14.38
N ARG A 81 7.18 -19.83 13.78
CA ARG A 81 8.38 -20.58 13.41
C ARG A 81 8.36 -20.95 11.94
N VAL A 82 9.52 -20.84 11.30
CA VAL A 82 9.75 -21.38 9.97
C VAL A 82 10.75 -22.52 10.09
N ARG A 83 10.34 -23.71 9.68
CA ARG A 83 11.19 -24.90 9.56
C ARG A 83 11.40 -25.21 8.09
N MET A 84 12.58 -25.71 7.77
CA MET A 84 12.86 -26.29 6.47
C MET A 84 13.54 -27.63 6.69
N SER A 85 12.76 -28.69 6.64
CA SER A 85 13.25 -30.04 6.91
C SER A 85 13.97 -30.56 5.67
N SER A 86 15.24 -30.93 5.83
CA SER A 86 16.04 -31.55 4.76
C SER A 86 15.89 -33.08 4.72
N TRP A 87 15.35 -33.70 5.76
CA TRP A 87 15.02 -35.12 5.85
C TRP A 87 13.97 -35.38 6.96
N ASN A 88 13.36 -36.57 6.98
CA ASN A 88 12.31 -36.94 7.93
C ASN A 88 12.84 -36.99 9.38
N GLY A 89 12.44 -36.02 10.21
CA GLY A 89 12.93 -35.86 11.58
C GLY A 89 13.87 -34.65 11.76
N ASP A 90 14.21 -33.95 10.68
CA ASP A 90 14.90 -32.67 10.72
C ASP A 90 13.95 -31.58 11.24
N ASN A 91 14.10 -31.26 12.53
CA ASN A 91 13.28 -30.25 13.22
C ASN A 91 13.97 -28.88 13.28
N ARG A 92 15.00 -28.63 12.48
CA ARG A 92 15.72 -27.35 12.52
C ARG A 92 14.79 -26.19 12.19
N VAL A 93 14.84 -25.19 13.06
CA VAL A 93 14.12 -23.93 12.89
C VAL A 93 15.08 -22.95 12.20
N LEU A 94 14.67 -22.41 11.06
CA LEU A 94 15.46 -21.41 10.33
C LEU A 94 15.29 -20.02 10.94
N MET A 95 14.10 -19.76 11.46
CA MET A 95 13.72 -18.47 12.00
C MET A 95 12.58 -18.66 12.98
N GLU A 96 12.63 -17.95 14.09
CA GLU A 96 11.54 -17.82 15.05
C GLU A 96 11.27 -16.34 15.29
N ARG A 97 9.99 -15.96 15.30
CA ARG A 97 9.54 -14.63 15.70
C ARG A 97 8.60 -14.77 16.89
N GLU A 98 9.01 -14.24 18.03
CA GLU A 98 8.13 -14.10 19.20
C GLU A 98 7.56 -12.69 19.24
N THR A 99 6.26 -12.56 19.45
CA THR A 99 5.55 -11.29 19.59
C THR A 99 4.86 -11.28 20.95
N HIS A 100 5.32 -10.43 21.85
CA HIS A 100 4.70 -10.17 23.14
C HIS A 100 3.80 -8.95 23.00
N THR A 101 2.51 -9.09 23.23
CA THR A 101 1.54 -7.98 23.20
C THR A 101 0.97 -7.75 24.58
N LYS A 102 1.09 -6.52 25.09
CA LYS A 102 0.55 -6.08 26.36
C LYS A 102 -0.38 -4.89 26.14
N THR A 103 -1.56 -4.93 26.73
CA THR A 103 -2.49 -3.78 26.74
C THR A 103 -2.52 -3.19 28.14
N LEU A 104 -2.16 -1.91 28.25
CA LEU A 104 -2.11 -1.17 29.51
C LEU A 104 -3.51 -0.63 29.89
N PRO A 105 -3.74 -0.27 31.17
CA PRO A 105 -5.04 0.23 31.63
C PRO A 105 -5.52 1.51 30.94
N ASP A 106 -4.60 2.33 30.44
CA ASP A 106 -4.89 3.55 29.68
C ASP A 106 -5.27 3.28 28.21
N GLY A 107 -5.29 2.00 27.79
CA GLY A 107 -5.55 1.58 26.41
C GLY A 107 -4.33 1.62 25.49
N THR A 108 -3.15 1.99 26.01
CA THR A 108 -1.89 1.86 25.27
C THR A 108 -1.59 0.39 25.00
N VAL A 109 -1.18 0.08 23.77
CA VAL A 109 -0.74 -1.27 23.38
C VAL A 109 0.78 -1.25 23.21
N GLU A 110 1.47 -2.08 23.97
CA GLU A 110 2.90 -2.33 23.83
C GLU A 110 3.11 -3.67 23.15
N LYS A 111 4.00 -3.72 22.16
CA LYS A 111 4.43 -4.95 21.49
C LYS A 111 5.94 -5.06 21.51
N GLU A 112 6.45 -6.24 21.80
CA GLU A 112 7.86 -6.57 21.62
C GLU A 112 7.97 -7.74 20.64
N TYR A 113 8.68 -7.52 19.55
CA TYR A 113 9.00 -8.53 18.55
C TYR A 113 10.44 -8.97 18.76
N VAL A 114 10.67 -10.25 18.94
CA VAL A 114 12.00 -10.84 19.08
C VAL A 114 12.22 -11.78 17.90
N LEU A 115 13.10 -11.38 16.99
CA LEU A 115 13.49 -12.20 15.84
C LEU A 115 14.72 -13.03 16.21
N LYS A 116 14.66 -14.34 16.00
CA LYS A 116 15.73 -15.28 16.31
C LYS A 116 16.14 -16.10 15.10
N ASN A 117 17.45 -16.33 14.96
CA ASN A 117 18.05 -17.19 13.95
C ASN A 117 18.98 -18.24 14.60
N PRO A 118 19.27 -19.36 13.94
CA PRO A 118 20.22 -20.34 14.43
C PRO A 118 21.66 -19.81 14.45
N ASP A 119 22.40 -20.06 15.52
CA ASP A 119 23.81 -19.65 15.75
C ASP A 119 24.87 -20.55 15.07
N GLY A 120 24.45 -21.45 14.19
CA GLY A 120 25.31 -22.47 13.57
C GLY A 120 25.50 -23.74 14.41
N ALA A 121 25.24 -23.69 15.73
CA ALA A 121 25.09 -24.87 16.60
C ALA A 121 23.62 -25.31 16.73
N ASN A 122 22.73 -24.73 15.90
CA ASN A 122 21.28 -24.90 15.91
C ASN A 122 20.58 -24.38 17.18
N HIS A 123 21.22 -23.50 17.96
CA HIS A 123 20.50 -22.76 18.99
C HIS A 123 19.89 -21.50 18.38
N LEU A 124 18.62 -21.23 18.67
CA LEU A 124 17.98 -19.98 18.28
C LEU A 124 18.47 -18.85 19.17
N VAL A 125 19.19 -17.90 18.57
CA VAL A 125 19.67 -16.70 19.23
C VAL A 125 18.92 -15.49 18.69
N PRO A 126 18.47 -14.56 19.55
CA PRO A 126 17.86 -13.32 19.07
C PRO A 126 18.86 -12.48 18.27
N ILE A 127 18.41 -11.90 17.16
CA ILE A 127 19.20 -11.08 16.24
C ILE A 127 18.62 -9.68 16.02
N GLU A 128 17.37 -9.47 16.43
CA GLU A 128 16.70 -8.17 16.38
C GLU A 128 15.57 -8.16 17.41
N ILE A 129 15.45 -7.03 18.12
CA ILE A 129 14.29 -6.75 18.96
C ILE A 129 13.63 -5.49 18.42
N ILE A 130 12.31 -5.51 18.25
CA ILE A 130 11.53 -4.32 17.91
C ILE A 130 10.54 -4.09 19.02
N ARG A 131 10.59 -2.91 19.65
CA ARG A 131 9.60 -2.48 20.63
C ARG A 131 8.69 -1.47 19.98
N GLU A 132 7.39 -1.68 20.08
CA GLU A 132 6.37 -0.82 19.52
C GLU A 132 5.40 -0.41 20.62
N ARG A 133 5.10 0.89 20.70
CA ARG A 133 4.10 1.45 21.60
C ARG A 133 3.08 2.21 20.79
N ILE A 134 1.82 1.80 20.90
CA ILE A 134 0.69 2.42 20.21
C ILE A 134 -0.20 3.08 21.27
N THR A 135 -0.35 4.40 21.18
CA THR A 135 -1.26 5.17 22.03
C THR A 135 -2.34 5.79 21.17
N LYS A 136 -3.61 5.60 21.57
CA LYS A 136 -4.77 6.19 20.91
C LYS A 136 -5.45 7.16 21.87
N SER A 137 -5.74 8.36 21.39
CA SER A 137 -6.43 9.40 22.17
C SER A 137 -7.36 10.18 21.25
N GLY A 138 -8.65 9.85 21.28
CA GLY A 138 -9.65 10.40 20.36
C GLY A 138 -9.28 10.10 18.90
N ASP A 139 -9.22 11.15 18.08
CA ASP A 139 -8.86 11.09 16.66
C ASP A 139 -7.34 11.08 16.42
N LYS A 140 -6.52 10.96 17.48
CA LYS A 140 -5.06 10.87 17.39
C LYS A 140 -4.58 9.45 17.67
N THR A 141 -3.71 8.94 16.80
CA THR A 141 -2.92 7.73 17.03
C THR A 141 -1.43 8.09 16.98
N SER A 142 -0.67 7.64 17.99
CA SER A 142 0.79 7.76 18.02
C SER A 142 1.38 6.36 18.06
N ILE A 143 2.38 6.09 17.22
CA ILE A 143 3.13 4.83 17.17
C ILE A 143 4.60 5.15 17.33
N GLU A 144 5.19 4.69 18.42
CA GLU A 144 6.63 4.74 18.64
C GLU A 144 7.20 3.34 18.43
N ARG A 145 8.25 3.23 17.62
CA ARG A 145 8.93 1.96 17.37
C ARG A 145 10.44 2.11 17.53
N GLU A 146 11.05 1.25 18.32
CA GLU A 146 12.49 1.19 18.52
C GLU A 146 13.01 -0.16 18.05
N THR A 147 13.98 -0.16 17.13
CA THR A 147 14.69 -1.37 16.68
C THR A 147 16.04 -1.45 17.37
N LEU A 148 16.29 -2.58 18.02
CA LEU A 148 17.53 -2.90 18.71
C LEU A 148 18.25 -4.03 17.98
N LYS A 149 19.57 -3.91 17.92
CA LYS A 149 20.47 -4.94 17.41
C LYS A 149 21.43 -5.38 18.51
N PRO A 150 21.87 -6.65 18.50
CA PRO A 150 22.94 -7.06 19.39
C PRO A 150 24.21 -6.29 19.04
N ASP A 151 24.97 -5.87 20.05
CA ASP A 151 26.24 -5.19 19.81
C ASP A 151 27.24 -6.11 19.13
N ALA A 152 28.08 -5.52 18.27
CA ALA A 152 29.11 -6.25 17.53
C ALA A 152 30.11 -6.99 18.44
N GLY A 153 30.20 -6.61 19.72
CA GLY A 153 31.04 -7.26 20.72
C GLY A 153 30.48 -8.56 21.31
N GLY A 154 29.22 -8.91 21.02
CA GLY A 154 28.62 -10.19 21.46
C GLY A 154 28.33 -10.30 22.96
N GLU A 155 28.51 -9.24 23.75
CA GLU A 155 28.35 -9.25 25.22
C GLU A 155 26.88 -9.22 25.70
N GLY A 156 25.92 -9.56 24.84
CA GLY A 156 24.49 -9.62 25.18
C GLY A 156 23.82 -8.26 25.40
N GLN A 157 24.52 -7.16 25.10
CA GLN A 157 23.95 -5.81 25.10
C GLN A 157 23.18 -5.53 23.81
N TRP A 158 22.06 -4.82 23.94
CA TRP A 158 21.15 -4.47 22.86
C TRP A 158 21.16 -2.97 22.66
N THR A 159 21.63 -2.52 21.50
CA THR A 159 21.72 -1.10 21.18
C THR A 159 20.59 -0.70 20.23
N PRO A 160 19.84 0.36 20.55
CA PRO A 160 18.89 0.94 19.61
C PRO A 160 19.61 1.49 18.38
N VAL A 161 19.24 1.00 17.20
CA VAL A 161 19.82 1.43 15.90
C VAL A 161 18.85 2.24 15.06
N ARG A 162 17.56 2.21 15.39
CA ARG A 162 16.52 2.93 14.66
C ARG A 162 15.36 3.26 15.58
N LYS A 163 14.85 4.49 15.46
CA LYS A 163 13.60 4.92 16.08
C LYS A 163 12.67 5.41 15.00
N GLU A 164 11.46 4.88 14.95
CA GLU A 164 10.40 5.32 14.06
C GLU A 164 9.26 5.89 14.91
N HIS A 165 8.76 7.05 14.52
CA HIS A 165 7.65 7.72 15.20
C HIS A 165 6.59 8.08 14.16
N VAL A 166 5.36 7.66 14.39
CA VAL A 166 4.22 7.99 13.53
C VAL A 166 3.16 8.69 14.36
N ASP A 167 2.87 9.93 14.03
CA ASP A 167 1.72 10.66 14.54
C ASP A 167 0.66 10.77 13.44
N GLU A 168 -0.51 10.17 13.64
CA GLU A 168 -1.67 10.35 12.80
C GLU A 168 -2.77 11.06 13.59
N ALA A 169 -3.36 12.10 12.99
CA ALA A 169 -4.43 12.86 13.59
C ALA A 169 -5.49 13.26 12.55
N GLY A 170 -6.74 13.33 13.00
CA GLY A 170 -7.85 13.85 12.21
C GLY A 170 -8.98 12.84 12.06
N SER A 171 -9.98 13.22 11.28
CA SER A 171 -11.19 12.42 11.07
C SER A 171 -11.20 11.81 9.67
N GLY A 172 -12.14 10.90 9.38
CA GLY A 172 -12.27 10.32 8.03
C GLY A 172 -12.41 11.36 6.89
N ALA A 173 -12.83 12.59 7.19
CA ALA A 173 -12.91 13.68 6.23
C ALA A 173 -11.57 14.41 6.00
N ALA A 174 -10.69 14.45 7.00
CA ALA A 174 -9.38 15.07 6.89
C ALA A 174 -8.41 14.44 7.89
N THR A 175 -7.34 13.84 7.37
CA THR A 175 -6.27 13.24 8.17
C THR A 175 -4.93 13.87 7.84
N ARG A 176 -4.06 13.90 8.84
CA ARG A 176 -2.66 14.25 8.70
C ARG A 176 -1.82 13.20 9.41
N SER A 177 -0.83 12.67 8.71
CA SER A 177 0.14 11.72 9.25
C SER A 177 1.54 12.29 9.10
N VAL A 178 2.36 12.11 10.13
CA VAL A 178 3.79 12.43 10.12
C VAL A 178 4.53 11.17 10.56
N LYS A 179 5.36 10.64 9.68
CA LYS A 179 6.26 9.52 9.96
C LYS A 179 7.69 10.03 9.98
N GLU A 180 8.40 9.84 11.09
CA GLU A 180 9.82 10.16 11.23
C GLU A 180 10.62 8.88 11.47
N VAL A 181 11.77 8.77 10.83
CA VAL A 181 12.77 7.75 11.11
C VAL A 181 14.04 8.45 11.58
N ARG A 182 14.56 8.03 12.73
CA ARG A 182 15.81 8.50 13.31
C ARG A 182 16.80 7.37 13.41
N GLN A 183 18.07 7.68 13.19
CA GLN A 183 19.20 6.79 13.36
C GLN A 183 20.30 7.50 14.13
N PRO A 184 21.11 6.78 14.91
CA PRO A 184 22.28 7.37 15.56
C PRO A 184 23.36 7.63 14.51
N GLY A 185 23.94 8.83 14.53
CA GLY A 185 25.13 9.16 13.77
C GLY A 185 26.38 8.53 14.37
N ALA A 186 27.54 8.76 13.75
CA ALA A 186 28.81 8.22 14.22
C ALA A 186 29.20 8.69 15.64
N THR A 187 28.66 9.83 16.10
CA THR A 187 28.85 10.36 17.46
C THR A 187 27.86 9.80 18.49
N GLY A 188 26.88 9.01 18.06
CA GLY A 188 25.76 8.53 18.89
C GLY A 188 24.56 9.47 18.96
N ASP A 189 24.67 10.68 18.39
CA ASP A 189 23.55 11.63 18.33
C ASP A 189 22.47 11.14 17.37
N TRP A 190 21.20 11.29 17.76
CA TRP A 190 20.06 10.86 16.94
C TRP A 190 19.64 11.96 15.98
N SER A 191 19.66 11.66 14.68
CA SER A 191 19.17 12.56 13.63
C SER A 191 18.02 11.94 12.86
N VAL A 192 17.08 12.76 12.39
CA VAL A 192 16.05 12.32 11.45
C VAL A 192 16.72 12.05 10.10
N VAL A 193 16.58 10.83 9.59
CA VAL A 193 17.13 10.40 8.30
C VAL A 193 16.08 10.27 7.20
N ASP A 194 14.81 10.22 7.60
CA ASP A 194 13.67 10.19 6.69
C ASP A 194 12.45 10.76 7.44
N ARG A 195 11.70 11.66 6.80
CA ARG A 195 10.40 12.10 7.29
C ARG A 195 9.41 12.10 6.14
N GLU A 196 8.24 11.51 6.34
CA GLU A 196 7.12 11.62 5.43
C GLU A 196 5.98 12.36 6.13
N VAL A 197 5.43 13.38 5.45
CA VAL A 197 4.26 14.12 5.91
C VAL A 197 3.16 13.96 4.88
N THR A 198 2.07 13.32 5.28
CA THR A 198 0.92 13.08 4.41
C THR A 198 -0.30 13.82 4.95
N SER A 199 -1.01 14.50 4.08
CA SER A 199 -2.32 15.07 4.37
C SER A 199 -3.33 14.54 3.37
N THR A 200 -4.48 14.11 3.86
CA THR A 200 -5.55 13.57 3.03
C THR A 200 -6.84 14.28 3.38
N LYS A 201 -7.62 14.63 2.37
CA LYS A 201 -8.96 15.19 2.49
C LYS A 201 -9.91 14.32 1.67
N SER A 202 -11.05 14.00 2.26
CA SER A 202 -12.10 13.22 1.62
C SER A 202 -13.39 14.02 1.66
N SER A 203 -14.05 14.15 0.50
CA SER A 203 -15.37 14.74 0.36
C SER A 203 -16.26 13.83 -0.51
N PRO A 204 -17.57 14.09 -0.60
CA PRO A 204 -18.44 13.36 -1.53
C PRO A 204 -18.00 13.48 -3.00
N GLU A 205 -17.42 14.62 -3.37
CA GLU A 205 -16.95 14.94 -4.72
C GLU A 205 -15.61 14.26 -5.07
N GLY A 206 -14.86 13.78 -4.07
CA GLY A 206 -13.53 13.24 -4.33
C GLY A 206 -12.65 13.05 -3.11
N LYS A 207 -11.41 12.66 -3.39
CA LYS A 207 -10.36 12.49 -2.38
C LYS A 207 -9.09 13.16 -2.89
N GLU A 208 -8.42 13.90 -2.02
CA GLU A 208 -7.15 14.55 -2.32
C GLU A 208 -6.13 14.09 -1.28
N SER A 209 -4.92 13.78 -1.71
CA SER A 209 -3.80 13.44 -0.85
C SER A 209 -2.55 14.17 -1.32
N HIS A 210 -1.80 14.72 -0.37
CA HIS A 210 -0.52 15.37 -0.59
C HIS A 210 0.47 14.79 0.40
N SER A 211 1.52 14.13 -0.11
CA SER A 211 2.62 13.56 0.67
C SER A 211 3.94 14.23 0.29
N VAL A 212 4.74 14.58 1.29
CA VAL A 212 6.09 15.11 1.13
C VAL A 212 7.04 14.23 1.91
N ARG A 213 8.01 13.63 1.20
CA ARG A 213 9.13 12.93 1.81
C ARG A 213 10.34 13.84 1.87
N GLN A 214 10.91 13.97 3.05
CA GLN A 214 12.07 14.80 3.36
C GLN A 214 13.25 13.92 3.76
N LEU A 215 14.41 14.22 3.18
CA LEU A 215 15.68 13.58 3.54
C LEU A 215 16.67 14.65 4.01
N PRO A 216 17.69 14.29 4.81
CA PRO A 216 18.79 15.20 5.11
C PRO A 216 19.49 15.71 3.85
N ASP A 217 19.74 17.02 3.82
CA ASP A 217 20.63 17.68 2.86
C ASP A 217 22.11 17.45 3.24
N ALA A 218 23.03 17.96 2.41
CA ALA A 218 24.46 17.90 2.66
C ALA A 218 24.90 18.56 3.99
N TYR A 219 24.03 19.34 4.65
CA TYR A 219 24.26 20.01 5.92
C TYR A 219 23.46 19.36 7.08
N GLY A 220 22.81 18.23 6.85
CA GLY A 220 22.02 17.50 7.86
C GLY A 220 20.64 18.10 8.17
N ARG A 221 20.18 19.09 7.40
CA ARG A 221 18.83 19.67 7.54
C ARG A 221 17.86 18.90 6.68
N LEU A 222 16.62 18.73 7.13
CA LEU A 222 15.59 18.09 6.30
C LEU A 222 15.20 19.00 5.13
N ALA A 223 15.25 18.46 3.92
CA ALA A 223 14.80 19.09 2.70
C ALA A 223 13.79 18.19 1.98
N ASP A 224 12.79 18.79 1.36
CA ASP A 224 11.81 18.07 0.55
C ASP A 224 12.51 17.37 -0.61
N TYR A 225 12.45 16.05 -0.64
CA TYR A 225 13.10 15.22 -1.65
C TYR A 225 12.10 14.73 -2.70
N GLU A 226 10.91 14.33 -2.26
CA GLU A 226 9.86 13.80 -3.11
C GLU A 226 8.50 14.35 -2.67
N VAL A 227 7.68 14.72 -3.65
CA VAL A 227 6.32 15.22 -3.45
C VAL A 227 5.39 14.35 -4.28
N LYS A 228 4.35 13.83 -3.63
CA LYS A 228 3.31 13.02 -4.26
C LYS A 228 1.95 13.66 -4.04
N ASP A 229 1.28 13.98 -5.13
CA ASP A 229 -0.09 14.45 -5.15
C ASP A 229 -0.99 13.36 -5.76
N GLU A 230 -2.07 13.02 -5.07
CA GLU A 230 -3.10 12.12 -5.58
C GLU A 230 -4.45 12.82 -5.49
N ARG A 231 -5.24 12.72 -6.55
CA ARG A 231 -6.57 13.30 -6.60
C ARG A 231 -7.53 12.39 -7.31
N THR A 232 -8.63 12.06 -6.66
CA THR A 232 -9.83 11.48 -7.28
C THR A 232 -10.89 12.56 -7.34
N SER A 233 -11.48 12.79 -8.51
CA SER A 233 -12.66 13.63 -8.68
C SER A 233 -13.78 12.84 -9.34
N LYS A 234 -14.97 12.91 -8.76
CA LYS A 234 -16.17 12.28 -9.31
C LYS A 234 -16.95 13.27 -10.16
N SER A 235 -17.40 12.82 -11.32
CA SER A 235 -18.22 13.64 -12.23
C SER A 235 -19.35 12.81 -12.84
N ALA A 236 -20.34 13.47 -13.44
CA ALA A 236 -21.45 12.79 -14.11
C ALA A 236 -20.98 11.89 -15.29
N GLY A 237 -19.81 12.16 -15.85
CA GLY A 237 -19.22 11.39 -16.96
C GLY A 237 -18.31 10.24 -16.51
N GLY A 238 -18.10 10.06 -15.20
CA GLY A 238 -17.14 9.10 -14.65
C GLY A 238 -16.19 9.72 -13.63
N ASP A 239 -15.30 8.87 -13.13
CA ASP A 239 -14.31 9.23 -12.12
C ASP A 239 -12.96 9.51 -12.80
N THR A 240 -12.26 10.54 -12.32
CA THR A 240 -10.89 10.83 -12.77
C THR A 240 -9.96 10.68 -11.58
N HIS A 241 -8.90 9.91 -11.76
CA HIS A 241 -7.83 9.71 -10.79
C HIS A 241 -6.52 10.22 -11.37
N GLU A 242 -5.89 11.16 -10.69
CA GLU A 242 -4.61 11.76 -11.08
C GLU A 242 -3.59 11.51 -9.98
N VAL A 243 -2.42 11.02 -10.36
CA VAL A 243 -1.27 10.84 -9.48
C VAL A 243 -0.09 11.58 -10.09
N THR A 244 0.50 12.50 -9.33
CA THR A 244 1.70 13.24 -9.71
C THR A 244 2.79 12.94 -8.68
N LEU A 245 3.96 12.51 -9.16
CA LEU A 245 5.16 12.26 -8.38
C LEU A 245 6.28 13.12 -8.92
N SER A 246 6.76 14.03 -8.08
CA SER A 246 7.89 14.91 -8.38
C SER A 246 9.03 14.63 -7.42
N ARG A 247 10.27 14.63 -7.91
CA ARG A 247 11.45 14.32 -7.10
C ARG A 247 12.61 15.25 -7.44
N ARG A 248 13.44 15.59 -6.45
CA ARG A 248 14.74 16.23 -6.68
C ARG A 248 15.72 15.24 -7.36
N ASP A 249 16.84 15.76 -7.86
CA ASP A 249 17.84 14.93 -8.53
C ASP A 249 18.26 13.74 -7.66
N PHE A 250 18.44 12.58 -8.30
CA PHE A 250 18.78 11.31 -7.63
C PHE A 250 20.17 11.34 -7.00
N VAL A 251 21.04 12.26 -7.43
CA VAL A 251 22.41 12.39 -6.93
C VAL A 251 22.54 13.48 -5.87
N GLU A 252 21.61 14.43 -5.81
CA GLU A 252 21.72 15.65 -4.99
C GLU A 252 20.37 16.00 -4.37
N THR A 253 20.18 15.63 -3.10
CA THR A 253 18.92 15.87 -2.36
C THR A 253 18.64 17.35 -2.11
N ASP A 254 19.64 18.22 -2.20
CA ASP A 254 19.55 19.67 -2.07
C ASP A 254 19.38 20.42 -3.40
N HIS A 255 19.26 19.71 -4.52
CA HIS A 255 19.01 20.33 -5.82
C HIS A 255 17.76 21.23 -5.78
N PRO A 256 17.81 22.48 -6.25
CA PRO A 256 16.73 23.45 -6.05
C PRO A 256 15.46 23.18 -6.88
N LYS A 257 15.53 22.27 -7.86
CA LYS A 257 14.41 21.95 -8.75
C LYS A 257 13.91 20.53 -8.54
N PHE A 258 12.60 20.39 -8.58
CA PHE A 258 11.91 19.11 -8.75
C PHE A 258 11.77 18.79 -10.24
N TYR A 259 11.84 17.50 -10.55
CA TYR A 259 11.56 16.93 -11.86
C TYR A 259 10.33 16.04 -11.76
N LEU A 260 9.51 16.03 -12.82
CA LEU A 260 8.34 15.16 -12.85
C LEU A 260 8.80 13.72 -13.09
N VAL A 261 8.75 12.88 -12.07
CA VAL A 261 9.05 11.45 -12.21
C VAL A 261 7.92 10.77 -12.95
N GLN A 262 6.69 11.06 -12.55
CA GLN A 262 5.51 10.45 -13.13
C GLN A 262 4.28 11.32 -12.92
N ARG A 263 3.48 11.52 -13.95
CA ARG A 263 2.10 11.98 -13.82
C ARG A 263 1.20 11.04 -14.58
N THR A 264 0.31 10.35 -13.86
CA THR A 264 -0.67 9.43 -14.46
C THR A 264 -2.06 10.00 -14.25
N VAL A 265 -2.79 10.20 -15.34
CA VAL A 265 -4.20 10.59 -15.32
C VAL A 265 -5.01 9.42 -15.86
N THR A 266 -5.90 8.89 -15.03
CA THR A 266 -6.82 7.79 -15.35
C THR A 266 -8.25 8.30 -15.33
N HIS A 267 -8.98 8.11 -16.42
CA HIS A 267 -10.40 8.41 -16.52
C HIS A 267 -11.17 7.11 -16.65
N ASP A 268 -12.04 6.84 -15.69
CA ASP A 268 -12.93 5.68 -15.66
C ASP A 268 -14.36 6.15 -15.93
N SER A 269 -14.97 5.59 -16.96
CA SER A 269 -16.34 5.91 -17.36
C SER A 269 -17.10 4.62 -17.60
N ALA A 270 -18.36 4.60 -17.17
CA ALA A 270 -19.27 3.49 -17.41
C ALA A 270 -20.50 4.01 -18.17
N ALA A 271 -20.77 3.42 -19.33
CA ALA A 271 -21.95 3.71 -20.13
C ALA A 271 -22.42 2.43 -20.84
N ASP A 272 -23.73 2.21 -20.91
CA ASP A 272 -24.35 1.14 -21.69
C ASP A 272 -23.78 -0.28 -21.44
N GLY A 273 -23.50 -0.63 -20.18
CA GLY A 273 -22.96 -1.95 -19.81
C GLY A 273 -21.48 -2.17 -20.15
N LYS A 274 -20.80 -1.10 -20.57
CA LYS A 274 -19.38 -1.05 -20.91
C LYS A 274 -18.65 -0.14 -19.94
N GLN A 275 -17.55 -0.61 -19.37
CA GLN A 275 -16.62 0.21 -18.60
C GLN A 275 -15.40 0.52 -19.47
N VAL A 276 -15.00 1.79 -19.50
CA VAL A 276 -13.86 2.27 -20.28
C VAL A 276 -12.94 3.03 -19.35
N VAL A 277 -11.70 2.55 -19.24
CA VAL A 277 -10.64 3.16 -18.46
C VAL A 277 -9.54 3.61 -19.40
N ASN A 278 -9.35 4.92 -19.51
CA ASN A 278 -8.24 5.51 -20.27
C ASN A 278 -7.20 6.06 -19.30
N SER A 279 -5.93 5.78 -19.54
CA SER A 279 -4.83 6.25 -18.71
C SER A 279 -3.71 6.81 -19.58
N THR A 280 -3.18 7.96 -19.18
CA THR A 280 -2.02 8.59 -19.83
C THR A 280 -0.96 8.86 -18.77
N THR A 281 0.29 8.50 -19.06
CA THR A 281 1.43 8.73 -18.17
C THR A 281 2.46 9.64 -18.83
N GLU A 282 2.82 10.72 -18.15
CA GLU A 282 3.84 11.71 -18.52
C GLU A 282 5.05 11.64 -17.58
N SER A 283 6.24 11.93 -18.10
CA SER A 283 7.49 11.87 -17.33
C SER A 283 8.62 12.73 -17.90
N ASP A 284 9.42 13.34 -17.02
CA ASP A 284 10.72 13.98 -17.34
C ASP A 284 11.89 12.99 -17.29
N VAL A 285 11.69 11.76 -16.82
CA VAL A 285 12.74 10.76 -16.64
C VAL A 285 12.74 9.73 -17.77
N VAL A 286 13.90 9.14 -18.05
CA VAL A 286 14.02 8.05 -19.04
C VAL A 286 13.33 6.78 -18.50
N SER A 287 12.90 5.87 -19.38
CA SER A 287 12.33 4.57 -18.97
C SER A 287 13.16 3.89 -17.88
N GLY A 288 12.49 3.48 -16.80
CA GLY A 288 13.15 2.94 -15.60
C GLY A 288 13.34 3.97 -14.48
N GLY A 289 13.03 5.24 -14.71
CA GLY A 289 12.85 6.25 -13.67
C GLY A 289 14.11 6.63 -12.90
N ALA A 290 15.30 6.27 -13.39
CA ALA A 290 16.56 6.45 -12.66
C ALA A 290 17.37 7.69 -13.11
N SER A 291 17.03 8.30 -14.25
CA SER A 291 17.78 9.45 -14.77
C SER A 291 16.88 10.39 -15.55
N ARG A 292 17.28 11.65 -15.64
CA ARG A 292 16.56 12.68 -16.39
C ARG A 292 16.64 12.42 -17.90
N ASN A 293 15.54 12.66 -18.59
CA ASN A 293 15.51 12.69 -20.05
C ASN A 293 16.14 14.00 -20.55
N LEU A 294 17.46 14.00 -20.72
CA LEU A 294 18.21 15.16 -21.23
C LEU A 294 17.86 15.54 -22.68
N ARG A 295 17.06 14.73 -23.39
CA ARG A 295 16.62 15.01 -24.76
C ARG A 295 15.31 15.80 -24.83
N SER A 296 14.68 16.08 -23.69
CA SER A 296 13.45 16.87 -23.63
C SER A 296 13.53 17.95 -22.55
N ASP A 297 12.96 19.12 -22.87
CA ASP A 297 12.86 20.26 -21.96
C ASP A 297 11.55 20.27 -21.17
N HIS A 298 10.65 19.30 -21.40
CA HIS A 298 9.35 19.18 -20.76
C HIS A 298 8.94 17.70 -20.62
N PRO A 299 7.98 17.39 -19.74
CA PRO A 299 7.50 16.03 -19.59
C PRO A 299 6.94 15.48 -20.89
N GLN A 300 7.23 14.21 -21.17
CA GLN A 300 6.74 13.54 -22.37
C GLN A 300 5.76 12.44 -22.00
N VAL A 301 4.73 12.26 -22.82
CA VAL A 301 3.88 11.07 -22.72
C VAL A 301 4.75 9.84 -23.01
N VAL A 302 4.85 8.96 -22.02
CA VAL A 302 5.63 7.72 -22.06
C VAL A 302 4.75 6.49 -22.21
N GLU A 303 3.50 6.56 -21.77
CA GLU A 303 2.54 5.46 -21.87
C GLU A 303 1.10 5.99 -22.07
N GLU A 304 0.36 5.32 -22.95
CA GLU A 304 -1.10 5.41 -23.04
C GLU A 304 -1.68 4.01 -22.88
N LYS A 305 -2.64 3.86 -21.97
CA LYS A 305 -3.36 2.61 -21.75
C LYS A 305 -4.86 2.86 -21.94
N ALA A 306 -5.52 2.01 -22.73
CA ALA A 306 -6.96 2.01 -22.87
C ALA A 306 -7.47 0.61 -22.53
N GLU A 307 -8.32 0.53 -21.52
CA GLU A 307 -8.96 -0.69 -21.06
C GLU A 307 -10.47 -0.58 -21.26
N VAL A 308 -11.04 -1.63 -21.84
CA VAL A 308 -12.45 -1.71 -22.15
C VAL A 308 -12.95 -3.03 -21.59
N ASP A 309 -13.85 -2.96 -20.63
CA ASP A 309 -14.61 -4.08 -20.13
C ASP A 309 -16.03 -4.02 -20.70
N THR A 310 -16.50 -5.14 -21.24
CA THR A 310 -17.84 -5.31 -21.80
C THR A 310 -18.49 -6.53 -21.17
N LYS A 311 -19.62 -6.31 -20.49
CA LYS A 311 -20.45 -7.38 -19.95
C LYS A 311 -21.44 -7.85 -21.01
N GLY A 312 -21.17 -9.03 -21.58
CA GLY A 312 -22.10 -9.75 -22.45
C GLY A 312 -23.09 -10.59 -21.65
N GLN A 313 -24.08 -11.17 -22.32
CA GLN A 313 -24.98 -12.16 -21.72
C GLN A 313 -24.21 -13.45 -21.38
N GLY A 314 -23.62 -13.47 -20.19
CA GLY A 314 -22.90 -14.61 -19.64
C GLY A 314 -21.43 -14.72 -20.04
N ALA A 315 -20.82 -13.67 -20.57
CA ALA A 315 -19.37 -13.64 -20.71
C ALA A 315 -18.88 -12.20 -20.51
N GLU A 316 -17.79 -12.04 -19.79
CA GLU A 316 -17.10 -10.76 -19.62
C GLU A 316 -15.90 -10.73 -20.57
N THR A 317 -15.72 -9.63 -21.29
CA THR A 317 -14.56 -9.44 -22.15
C THR A 317 -13.87 -8.14 -21.78
N LYS A 318 -12.62 -8.26 -21.36
CA LYS A 318 -11.72 -7.15 -21.03
C LYS A 318 -10.62 -7.06 -22.07
N THR A 319 -10.55 -5.92 -22.75
CA THR A 319 -9.50 -5.62 -23.74
C THR A 319 -8.63 -4.49 -23.21
N VAL A 320 -7.32 -4.71 -23.15
CA VAL A 320 -6.32 -3.72 -22.75
C VAL A 320 -5.43 -3.44 -23.95
N ASN A 321 -5.35 -2.18 -24.38
CA ASN A 321 -4.42 -1.71 -25.39
C ASN A 321 -3.37 -0.82 -24.72
N VAL A 322 -2.10 -1.07 -24.99
CA VAL A 322 -0.99 -0.30 -24.42
C VAL A 322 -0.13 0.27 -25.54
N LYS A 323 0.16 1.56 -25.45
CA LYS A 323 1.15 2.24 -26.26
C LYS A 323 2.25 2.79 -25.38
N GLU A 324 3.49 2.61 -25.78
CA GLU A 324 4.67 3.03 -25.01
C GLU A 324 5.63 3.82 -25.90
N ARG A 325 6.39 4.70 -25.27
CA ARG A 325 7.56 5.33 -25.90
C ARG A 325 8.77 4.45 -25.64
N HIS A 326 9.36 3.90 -26.69
CA HIS A 326 10.55 3.07 -26.56
C HIS A 326 11.84 3.90 -26.58
N ALA A 327 12.87 3.44 -25.85
CA ALA A 327 14.18 4.10 -25.82
C ALA A 327 14.86 4.17 -27.19
N GLY A 328 14.53 3.24 -28.10
CA GLY A 328 15.08 3.16 -29.46
C GLY A 328 14.48 4.15 -30.46
N ASP A 329 13.27 4.66 -30.21
CA ASP A 329 12.62 5.69 -31.02
C ASP A 329 11.85 6.66 -30.10
N PRO A 330 12.50 7.75 -29.65
CA PRO A 330 11.91 8.68 -28.69
C PRO A 330 10.90 9.64 -29.32
N THR A 331 10.56 9.52 -30.61
CA THR A 331 9.76 10.54 -31.31
C THR A 331 8.26 10.46 -31.01
N GLY A 332 7.75 9.33 -30.50
CA GLY A 332 6.34 9.19 -30.13
C GLY A 332 6.01 7.88 -29.41
N VAL A 333 4.79 7.80 -28.86
CA VAL A 333 4.24 6.56 -28.33
C VAL A 333 3.73 5.67 -29.48
N ARG A 334 4.01 4.37 -29.41
CA ARG A 334 3.61 3.39 -30.42
C ARG A 334 2.88 2.22 -29.74
N PRO A 335 1.97 1.52 -30.45
CA PRO A 335 1.39 0.28 -29.93
C PRO A 335 2.50 -0.66 -29.47
N SER A 336 2.42 -1.11 -28.20
CA SER A 336 3.37 -2.03 -27.59
C SER A 336 2.76 -3.43 -27.56
N TYR A 337 1.58 -3.56 -26.96
CA TYR A 337 0.85 -4.83 -26.92
C TYR A 337 -0.65 -4.62 -26.67
N GLN A 338 -1.40 -5.68 -26.93
CA GLN A 338 -2.81 -5.82 -26.58
C GLN A 338 -3.00 -7.10 -25.76
N VAL A 339 -3.84 -7.02 -24.72
CA VAL A 339 -4.28 -8.18 -23.94
C VAL A 339 -5.79 -8.28 -24.04
N ILE A 340 -6.29 -9.46 -24.39
CA ILE A 340 -7.71 -9.78 -24.37
C ILE A 340 -7.94 -10.84 -23.31
N GLN A 341 -8.77 -10.54 -22.33
CA GLN A 341 -9.22 -11.47 -21.30
C GLN A 341 -10.71 -11.76 -21.50
N GLU A 342 -11.04 -13.03 -21.62
CA GLU A 342 -12.42 -13.53 -21.70
C GLU A 342 -12.70 -14.34 -20.44
N THR A 343 -13.82 -14.06 -19.77
CA THR A 343 -14.29 -14.81 -18.60
C THR A 343 -15.67 -15.37 -18.92
N ASP A 344 -15.83 -16.69 -18.81
CA ASP A 344 -17.11 -17.37 -19.08
C ASP A 344 -18.06 -17.36 -17.87
N GLN A 345 -19.26 -17.95 -18.02
CA GLN A 345 -20.29 -18.02 -16.97
C GLN A 345 -19.84 -18.80 -15.74
N ASP A 346 -18.91 -19.74 -15.92
CA ASP A 346 -18.39 -20.62 -14.87
C ASP A 346 -17.16 -20.01 -14.18
N GLY A 347 -16.70 -18.83 -14.64
CA GLY A 347 -15.55 -18.12 -14.09
C GLY A 347 -14.21 -18.56 -14.66
N HIS A 348 -14.17 -19.35 -15.74
CA HIS A 348 -12.91 -19.68 -16.39
C HIS A 348 -12.38 -18.47 -17.16
N VAL A 349 -11.09 -18.20 -16.97
CA VAL A 349 -10.42 -17.05 -17.58
C VAL A 349 -9.49 -17.51 -18.71
N ARG A 350 -9.67 -16.96 -19.90
CA ARG A 350 -8.76 -17.08 -21.04
C ARG A 350 -8.10 -15.74 -21.29
N GLN A 351 -6.76 -15.70 -21.33
CA GLN A 351 -6.00 -14.50 -21.67
C GLN A 351 -5.22 -14.73 -22.98
N VAL A 352 -5.30 -13.76 -23.88
CA VAL A 352 -4.58 -13.73 -25.16
C VAL A 352 -3.69 -12.48 -25.18
N PHE A 353 -2.38 -12.69 -25.25
CA PHE A 353 -1.40 -11.63 -25.40
C PHE A 353 -1.04 -11.48 -26.88
N ILE A 354 -1.18 -10.26 -27.41
CA ILE A 354 -0.90 -9.93 -28.80
C ILE A 354 0.19 -8.84 -28.79
N PRO A 355 1.46 -9.18 -29.09
CA PRO A 355 2.51 -8.18 -29.24
C PRO A 355 2.23 -7.31 -30.47
N SER A 356 2.55 -6.02 -30.38
CA SER A 356 2.57 -5.16 -31.56
C SER A 356 3.88 -5.35 -32.31
N ASN A 357 3.84 -5.52 -33.63
CA ASN A 357 5.06 -5.50 -34.43
C ASN A 357 5.60 -4.05 -34.45
N PRO A 358 6.87 -3.82 -34.08
CA PRO A 358 7.46 -2.48 -33.95
C PRO A 358 7.54 -1.68 -35.27
#